data_AF-A0A2M7VE31-F1
#
_entry.id   AF-A0A2M7VE31-F1
#
_cell.length_a   1.000
_cell.length_b   1.000
_cell.length_c   1.000
_cell.angle_alpha   90.00
_cell.angle_beta   90.00
_cell.angle_gamma   90.00
#
_symmetry.space_group_name_H-M   'P 1'
#
loop_
_entity.id
_entity.type
_entity.pdbx_description
1 polymer ?
#
loop_
_entity_poly.entity_id
_entity_poly.type
_entity_poly.pdbx_seq_one_letter_code
_entity_poly.pdbx_strand_id
1 'polypeptide(L)'
;CRLPVDTMDIFVNVAGGLKLSDPAADLGICLAVYSSLKNVPLKKTIGIAEVGLLGELRSINMLEKRIKQAKKLGFKNIITAKT
;
A
#
# COMPACT_ATOMS: atom_id res chain seq x y z
N CYS A 1 -3.93 4.57 12.75
CA CYS A 1 -2.86 5.55 13.09
C CYS A 1 -3.49 6.93 13.09
N ARG A 2 -3.43 7.69 14.20
CA ARG A 2 -4.10 9.01 14.32
C ARG A 2 -3.31 10.08 13.55
N LEU A 3 -3.46 10.11 12.22
CA LEU A 3 -2.84 11.11 11.35
C LEU A 3 -3.83 12.28 11.16
N PRO A 4 -3.37 13.55 11.14
CA PRO A 4 -4.24 14.73 11.07
C PRO A 4 -4.77 15.00 9.64
N VAL A 5 -5.19 13.96 8.93
CA VAL A 5 -5.58 13.98 7.51
C VAL A 5 -6.81 14.84 7.22
N ASP A 6 -7.62 15.13 8.23
CA ASP A 6 -8.81 15.97 8.19
C ASP A 6 -8.51 17.46 7.95
N THR A 7 -7.29 17.89 8.26
CA THR A 7 -6.85 19.30 8.14
C THR A 7 -5.92 19.55 6.96
N MET A 8 -5.74 18.56 6.08
CA MET A 8 -4.77 18.61 5.00
C MET A 8 -5.40 18.27 3.66
N ASP A 9 -4.93 18.94 2.60
CA ASP A 9 -5.23 18.55 1.23
C ASP A 9 -4.40 17.32 0.85
N ILE A 10 -5.10 16.26 0.40
CA ILE A 10 -4.46 14.99 0.05
C ILE A 10 -4.66 14.73 -1.44
N PHE A 11 -3.55 14.71 -2.15
CA PHE A 11 -3.48 14.34 -3.56
C PHE A 11 -2.82 12.98 -3.69
N VAL A 12 -3.52 12.03 -4.32
CA VAL A 12 -3.01 10.68 -4.60
C VAL A 12 -3.06 10.45 -6.10
N ASN A 13 -1.99 9.91 -6.66
CA ASN A 13 -1.90 9.56 -8.08
C ASN A 13 -1.37 8.15 -8.27
N VAL A 14 -1.83 7.48 -9.33
CA VAL A 14 -1.31 6.21 -9.79
C VAL A 14 -0.40 6.47 -11.00
N ALA A 15 0.89 6.22 -10.84
CA ALA A 15 1.86 6.42 -11.91
C ALA A 15 1.51 5.57 -13.14
N GLY A 16 1.70 6.15 -14.33
CA GLY A 16 1.41 5.47 -15.61
C GLY A 16 -0.06 5.53 -16.06
N GLY A 17 -0.92 6.29 -15.38
CA GLY A 17 -2.31 6.51 -15.81
C GLY A 17 -3.20 5.28 -15.71
N LEU A 18 -2.79 4.29 -14.91
CA LEU A 18 -3.54 3.06 -14.69
C LEU A 18 -4.77 3.34 -13.82
N LYS A 19 -5.91 2.74 -14.17
CA LYS A 19 -7.09 2.72 -13.30
C LYS A 19 -6.90 1.66 -12.22
N LEU A 20 -7.10 2.05 -10.97
CA LEU A 20 -6.95 1.20 -9.80
C LEU A 20 -8.33 0.83 -9.26
N SER A 21 -8.64 -0.47 -9.24
CA SER A 21 -9.90 -1.01 -8.70
C SER A 21 -9.70 -2.28 -7.86
N ASP A 22 -8.46 -2.55 -7.46
CA ASP A 22 -8.07 -3.76 -6.75
C ASP A 22 -7.90 -3.45 -5.26
N PRO A 23 -8.68 -4.07 -4.35
CA PRO A 23 -8.56 -3.85 -2.90
C PRO A 23 -7.16 -4.12 -2.35
N ALA A 24 -6.35 -4.96 -3.03
CA ALA A 24 -4.97 -5.21 -2.61
C ALA A 24 -4.07 -3.96 -2.62
N ALA A 25 -4.51 -2.88 -3.28
CA ALA A 25 -3.76 -1.63 -3.37
C ALA A 25 -3.98 -0.68 -2.19
N ASP A 26 -4.97 -0.92 -1.33
CA ASP A 26 -5.28 -0.07 -0.18
C ASP A 26 -4.04 0.16 0.68
N LEU A 27 -3.34 -0.91 1.05
CA LEU A 27 -2.14 -0.81 1.86
C LEU A 27 -1.04 0.01 1.15
N GLY A 28 -0.91 -0.10 -0.17
CA GLY A 28 0.01 0.71 -0.95
C GLY A 28 -0.30 2.20 -0.86
N ILE A 29 -1.57 2.57 -0.96
CA ILE A 29 -2.05 3.96 -0.82
C ILE A 29 -1.81 4.46 0.61
N CYS A 30 -2.17 3.68 1.64
CA CYS A 30 -1.94 4.04 3.04
C CYS A 30 -0.46 4.30 3.33
N LEU A 31 0.43 3.45 2.81
CA LEU A 31 1.87 3.63 2.96
C LEU A 31 2.37 4.89 2.25
N ALA A 32 1.87 5.19 1.05
CA ALA A 32 2.23 6.39 0.30
C ALA A 32 1.82 7.67 1.04
N VAL A 33 0.57 7.72 1.54
CA VAL A 33 0.07 8.86 2.35
C VAL A 33 0.88 9.00 3.63
N TYR A 34 1.10 7.90 4.36
CA TYR A 34 1.92 7.93 5.59
C TYR A 34 3.35 8.43 5.33
N SER A 35 3.98 7.93 4.27
CA SER A 35 5.34 8.32 3.85
C SER A 35 5.43 9.81 3.53
N SER A 36 4.44 10.33 2.78
CA SER A 36 4.33 11.76 2.46
C SER A 36 4.21 12.61 3.72
N LEU A 37 3.29 12.25 4.62
CA LEU A 37 3.05 13.00 5.87
C LEU A 37 4.22 12.97 6.84
N LYS A 38 4.95 11.85 6.91
CA LYS A 38 6.11 11.72 7.79
C LYS A 38 7.42 12.16 7.14
N ASN A 39 7.40 12.49 5.85
CA ASN A 39 8.59 12.78 5.05
C ASN A 39 9.68 11.68 5.19
N VAL A 40 9.25 10.42 5.21
CA VAL A 40 10.15 9.27 5.30
C VAL A 40 9.98 8.41 4.05
N PRO A 41 11.02 8.27 3.21
CA PRO A 41 10.91 7.50 1.99
C PRO A 41 10.75 6.00 2.30
N LEU A 42 9.84 5.36 1.59
CA LEU A 42 9.76 3.91 1.56
C LEU A 42 10.91 3.40 0.70
N LYS A 43 11.73 2.49 1.24
CA LYS A 43 12.76 1.76 0.47
C LYS A 43 12.08 0.85 -0.56
N LYS A 44 12.76 -0.18 -1.08
CA LYS A 44 12.17 -1.20 -1.97
C LYS A 44 11.05 -2.01 -1.27
N THR A 45 9.95 -1.36 -0.92
CA THR A 45 8.83 -1.82 -0.11
C THR A 45 7.56 -1.82 -0.96
N ILE A 46 6.76 -2.87 -0.82
CA ILE A 46 5.44 -2.98 -1.46
C ILE A 46 4.42 -3.44 -0.41
N GLY A 47 3.27 -2.77 -0.39
CA GLY A 47 2.10 -3.16 0.40
C GLY A 47 1.09 -3.91 -0.46
N ILE A 48 0.64 -5.07 -0.02
CA ILE A 48 -0.31 -5.93 -0.73
C ILE A 48 -1.36 -6.45 0.26
N ALA A 49 -2.41 -5.66 0.49
CA ALA A 49 -3.54 -6.02 1.34
C ALA A 49 -4.69 -5.03 1.15
N GLU A 50 -5.91 -5.51 1.37
CA GLU A 50 -7.08 -4.67 1.65
C GLU A 50 -6.98 -4.13 3.08
N VAL A 51 -7.37 -2.88 3.30
CA VAL A 51 -7.34 -2.23 4.62
C VAL A 51 -8.78 -2.02 5.08
N GLY A 52 -9.16 -2.71 6.15
CA GLY A 52 -10.48 -2.53 6.75
C GLY A 52 -10.58 -1.24 7.56
N LEU A 53 -11.82 -0.85 7.87
CA LEU A 53 -12.11 0.39 8.59
C LEU A 53 -11.56 0.41 10.03
N LEU A 54 -11.34 -0.76 10.64
CA LEU A 54 -10.73 -0.88 11.97
C LEU A 54 -9.19 -0.90 11.89
N GLY A 55 -8.63 -0.83 10.69
CA GLY A 55 -7.19 -0.87 10.42
C GLY A 55 -6.63 -2.28 10.29
N GLU A 56 -7.46 -3.30 10.24
CA GLU A 56 -7.07 -4.68 9.98
C GLU A 56 -6.65 -4.87 8.52
N LEU A 57 -5.65 -5.72 8.29
CA LEU A 57 -5.26 -6.12 6.94
C LEU A 57 -6.03 -7.38 6.55
N ARG A 58 -6.73 -7.32 5.42
CA ARG A 58 -7.57 -8.42 4.92
C ARG A 58 -6.87 -9.19 3.81
N SER A 59 -7.17 -10.49 3.73
CA SER A 59 -6.61 -11.38 2.72
C SER A 59 -7.09 -11.01 1.31
N ILE A 60 -6.22 -11.19 0.32
CA ILE A 60 -6.51 -10.85 -1.07
C ILE A 60 -6.29 -12.04 -2.00
N ASN A 61 -6.91 -11.97 -3.18
CA ASN A 61 -6.80 -13.00 -4.20
C ASN A 61 -5.39 -13.07 -4.82
N MET A 62 -4.92 -14.30 -5.06
CA MET A 62 -3.66 -14.59 -5.74
C MET A 62 -2.41 -13.99 -5.04
N LEU A 63 -2.41 -13.92 -3.70
CA LEU A 63 -1.32 -13.32 -2.92
C LEU A 63 0.07 -13.87 -3.31
N GLU A 64 0.23 -15.19 -3.39
CA GLU A 64 1.52 -15.81 -3.73
C GLU A 64 2.05 -15.39 -5.10
N LYS A 65 1.17 -15.29 -6.11
CA LYS A 65 1.54 -14.83 -7.46
C LYS A 65 2.05 -13.39 -7.41
N ARG A 66 1.38 -12.52 -6.65
CA ARG A 66 1.78 -11.12 -6.46
C ARG A 66 3.11 -11.00 -5.73
N ILE A 67 3.32 -11.76 -4.65
CA ILE A 67 4.60 -11.83 -3.93
C ILE A 67 5.73 -12.27 -4.87
N LYS A 68 5.50 -13.30 -5.69
CA LYS A 68 6.50 -13.78 -6.66
C LYS A 68 6.88 -12.70 -7.67
N GLN A 69 5.91 -11.94 -8.18
CA GLN A 69 6.19 -10.82 -9.09
C GLN A 69 6.90 -9.66 -8.39
N ALA A 70 6.50 -9.30 -7.18
CA ALA A 70 7.18 -8.27 -6.39
C ALA A 70 8.66 -8.61 -6.17
N LYS A 71 8.97 -9.86 -5.82
CA LYS A 71 10.36 -10.33 -5.70
C LYS A 71 11.13 -10.22 -7.01
N LYS A 72 10.51 -10.60 -8.14
CA LYS A 72 11.12 -10.47 -9.49
C LYS A 72 11.44 -9.02 -9.85
N LEU A 73 10.58 -8.08 -9.47
CA LEU A 73 10.79 -6.64 -9.66
C LEU A 73 11.80 -6.04 -8.66
N GLY A 74 12.33 -6.85 -7.74
CA GLY A 74 13.40 -6.46 -6.82
C GLY A 74 12.92 -5.80 -5.53
N PHE A 75 11.64 -5.89 -5.18
CA PHE A 75 11.15 -5.47 -3.87
C PHE A 75 11.75 -6.35 -2.77
N LYS A 76 12.25 -5.71 -1.71
CA LYS A 76 12.90 -6.37 -0.57
C LYS A 76 11.97 -6.51 0.62
N ASN A 77 11.09 -5.53 0.84
CA ASN A 77 10.13 -5.54 1.93
C ASN A 77 8.74 -5.74 1.34
N ILE A 78 8.09 -6.86 1.68
CA ILE A 78 6.76 -7.18 1.17
C ILE A 78 5.84 -7.28 2.39
N ILE A 79 4.89 -6.35 2.50
CA ILE A 79 3.96 -6.25 3.62
C ILE A 79 2.60 -6.76 3.15
N THR A 80 2.02 -7.73 3.87
CA THR A 80 0.75 -8.37 3.49
C THR A 80 -0.09 -8.65 4.73
N ALA A 81 -1.37 -8.99 4.54
CA ALA A 81 -2.26 -9.37 5.65
C ALA A 81 -1.79 -10.61 6.44
N LYS A 82 -1.05 -11.51 5.79
CA LYS A 82 -0.34 -12.60 6.45
C LYS A 82 1.09 -12.15 6.72
N THR A 83 1.30 -11.52 7.85
CA THR A 83 2.65 -11.38 8.44
C THR A 83 2.66 -12.12 9.76
#